data_AF-A0A3C0VTX8-F1
#
_entry.id   AF-A0A3C0VTX8-F1
#
_cell.length_a   1.000
_cell.length_b   1.000
_cell.length_c   1.000
_cell.angle_alpha   90.00
_cell.angle_beta   90.00
_cell.angle_gamma   90.00
#
_symmetry.space_group_name_H-M   'P 1'
#
loop_
_entity.id
_entity.type
_entity.pdbx_description
1 polymer ?
#
loop_
_entity_poly.entity_id
_entity_poly.type
_entity_poly.pdbx_seq_one_letter_code
_entity_poly.pdbx_strand_id
1 'polypeptide(L)'
;MDLDGGGDTAGPATSESDSEASAPAAEPAASSNSGIDESLLSDIEKDAIGEVANISMGTSATTLYSLVNRKVNITTPQVSLANWETVTEEYPAPCVFIQI
;
A
#
# COMPACT_ATOMS: atom_id res chain seq x y z
N MET A 1 -37.63 60.67 -41.83
CA MET A 1 -37.58 60.56 -43.30
C MET A 1 -36.10 60.31 -43.59
N ASP A 2 -35.59 59.11 -43.78
CA ASP A 2 -36.13 57.79 -44.18
C ASP A 2 -35.18 56.72 -43.59
N LEU A 3 -35.67 55.73 -42.84
CA LEU A 3 -36.06 54.36 -43.25
C LEU A 3 -34.93 53.46 -43.79
N ASP A 4 -34.58 52.50 -42.92
CA ASP A 4 -34.46 51.06 -43.18
C ASP A 4 -33.23 50.46 -43.92
N GLY A 5 -32.83 49.26 -43.47
CA GLY A 5 -32.12 48.32 -44.33
C GLY A 5 -30.91 47.55 -43.78
N GLY A 6 -31.14 46.67 -42.80
CA GLY A 6 -30.58 45.30 -42.62
C GLY A 6 -29.11 44.93 -42.92
N GLY A 7 -28.52 44.15 -42.00
CA GLY A 7 -27.30 43.36 -42.26
C GLY A 7 -26.75 42.64 -41.03
N ASP A 8 -27.17 41.38 -40.88
CA ASP A 8 -26.79 40.36 -39.89
C ASP A 8 -25.27 40.11 -39.77
N THR A 9 -24.71 40.12 -38.54
CA THR A 9 -23.49 39.36 -38.21
C THR A 9 -23.50 38.84 -36.76
N ALA A 10 -23.44 37.52 -36.66
CA ALA A 10 -23.28 36.65 -35.51
C ALA A 10 -22.20 37.00 -34.46
N GLY A 11 -22.45 36.61 -33.21
CA GLY A 11 -21.44 36.50 -32.14
C GLY A 11 -22.06 36.30 -30.74
N PRO A 12 -21.82 35.18 -30.03
CA PRO A 12 -22.67 34.74 -28.90
C PRO A 12 -22.15 35.09 -27.49
N ALA A 13 -23.11 35.12 -26.57
CA ALA A 13 -23.13 34.62 -25.18
C ALA A 13 -21.85 34.67 -24.30
N THR A 14 -21.99 35.31 -23.13
CA THR A 14 -21.47 34.74 -21.88
C THR A 14 -22.46 34.94 -20.71
N SER A 15 -22.90 33.79 -20.20
CA SER A 15 -23.74 33.45 -19.04
C SER A 15 -23.40 34.17 -17.73
N GLU A 16 -24.40 34.67 -17.00
CA GLU A 16 -25.10 34.06 -15.84
C GLU A 16 -24.20 33.96 -14.60
N SER A 17 -24.34 34.86 -13.62
CA SER A 17 -25.32 34.86 -12.51
C SER A 17 -25.09 33.75 -11.47
N ASP A 18 -24.41 34.18 -10.41
CA ASP A 18 -24.56 33.91 -8.99
C ASP A 18 -25.21 32.62 -8.44
N SER A 19 -24.45 32.06 -7.49
CA SER A 19 -24.87 31.56 -6.18
C SER A 19 -25.68 30.26 -6.09
N GLU A 20 -25.05 29.24 -5.51
CA GLU A 20 -25.69 28.48 -4.42
C GLU A 20 -24.63 27.86 -3.48
N ALA A 21 -24.76 28.19 -2.20
CA ALA A 21 -23.99 27.63 -1.10
C ALA A 21 -24.54 26.24 -0.74
N SER A 22 -23.67 25.27 -0.47
CA SER A 22 -24.03 24.03 0.22
C SER A 22 -22.94 23.64 1.22
N ALA A 23 -23.42 23.30 2.41
CA ALA A 23 -22.69 22.99 3.64
C ALA A 23 -21.78 21.75 3.53
N PRO A 24 -20.80 21.57 4.43
CA PRO A 24 -19.72 20.60 4.25
C PRO A 24 -20.22 19.18 4.55
N ALA A 25 -20.17 18.31 3.55
CA ALA A 25 -20.24 16.88 3.78
C ALA A 25 -18.94 16.46 4.49
N ALA A 26 -19.08 15.98 5.73
CA ALA A 26 -18.03 15.23 6.40
C ALA A 26 -17.81 13.94 5.60
N GLU A 27 -16.79 13.95 4.74
CA GLU A 27 -16.26 12.76 4.11
C GLU A 27 -15.25 12.06 5.03
N PRO A 28 -15.18 10.73 4.95
CA PRO A 28 -14.89 9.84 6.05
C PRO A 28 -13.41 9.83 6.41
N ALA A 29 -13.14 9.33 7.63
CA ALA A 29 -11.82 8.99 8.12
C ALA A 29 -10.92 8.51 6.99
N ALA A 30 -9.83 9.25 6.75
CA ALA A 30 -8.74 8.78 5.94
C ALA A 30 -8.27 7.45 6.53
N SER A 31 -8.73 6.34 5.95
CA SER A 31 -7.94 5.13 5.90
C SER A 31 -6.64 5.57 5.26
N SER A 32 -5.64 5.84 6.09
CA SER A 32 -4.25 5.96 5.66
C SER A 32 -3.85 4.59 5.16
N ASN A 33 -4.31 4.25 3.95
CA ASN A 33 -3.70 3.23 3.14
C ASN A 33 -2.35 3.81 2.74
N SER A 34 -1.39 3.74 3.67
CA SER A 34 0.02 3.88 3.39
C SER A 34 0.39 2.67 2.52
N GLY A 35 -0.07 2.69 1.27
CA GLY A 35 0.14 1.63 0.31
C GLY A 35 1.62 1.32 0.28
N ILE A 36 1.95 0.06 0.55
CA ILE A 36 3.32 -0.40 0.57
C ILE A 36 3.85 -0.24 -0.86
N ASP A 37 4.92 0.53 -1.02
CA ASP A 37 5.56 0.66 -2.31
C ASP A 37 6.35 -0.63 -2.60
N GLU A 38 5.73 -1.54 -3.34
CA GLU A 38 6.33 -2.83 -3.69
C GLU A 38 7.57 -2.69 -4.59
N SER A 39 7.82 -1.50 -5.15
CA SER A 39 9.00 -1.20 -5.95
C SER A 39 10.27 -0.96 -5.12
N LEU A 40 10.15 -0.86 -3.79
CA LEU A 40 11.28 -0.68 -2.88
C LEU A 40 12.27 -1.85 -2.88
N LEU A 41 11.81 -3.05 -3.24
CA LEU A 41 12.65 -4.23 -3.42
C LEU A 41 12.35 -4.86 -4.77
N SER A 42 13.37 -5.04 -5.59
CA SER A 42 13.26 -5.81 -6.83
C SER A 42 13.05 -7.30 -6.55
N ASP A 43 12.53 -8.02 -7.55
CA ASP A 43 12.30 -9.46 -7.43
C ASP A 43 13.60 -10.23 -7.17
N ILE A 44 14.73 -9.77 -7.74
CA ILE A 44 16.05 -10.36 -7.51
C ILE A 44 16.53 -10.17 -6.07
N GLU A 45 16.23 -9.01 -5.45
CA GLU A 45 16.61 -8.75 -4.07
C GLU A 45 15.74 -9.56 -3.11
N LYS A 46 14.44 -9.70 -3.39
CA LYS A 46 13.54 -10.57 -2.62
C LYS A 46 14.00 -12.02 -2.68
N ASP A 47 14.37 -12.51 -3.87
CA ASP A 47 14.90 -13.87 -4.06
C ASP A 47 16.23 -14.06 -3.31
N ALA A 48 17.15 -13.10 -3.42
CA ALA A 48 18.41 -13.15 -2.68
C ALA A 48 18.19 -13.20 -1.15
N ILE A 49 17.24 -12.43 -0.61
CA ILE A 49 16.87 -12.50 0.82
C ILE A 49 16.25 -13.86 1.15
N GLY A 50 15.39 -14.39 0.29
CA GLY A 50 14.77 -15.70 0.45
C GLY A 50 15.80 -16.84 0.50
N GLU A 51 16.79 -16.82 -0.39
CA GLU A 51 17.88 -17.81 -0.42
C GLU A 51 18.78 -17.71 0.81
N VAL A 52 19.16 -16.50 1.22
CA VAL A 52 19.93 -16.29 2.45
C VAL A 52 19.16 -16.79 3.66
N ALA A 53 17.86 -16.49 3.73
CA ALA A 53 17.01 -16.94 4.81
C ALA A 53 16.88 -18.48 4.82
N ASN A 54 16.67 -19.11 3.67
CA ASN A 54 16.59 -20.57 3.54
C ASN A 54 17.85 -21.28 4.07
N ILE A 55 19.04 -20.78 3.70
CA ILE A 55 20.31 -21.32 4.19
C ILE A 55 20.45 -21.09 5.70
N SER A 56 20.24 -19.85 6.17
CA SER A 56 20.39 -19.48 7.57
C SER A 56 19.46 -20.27 8.50
N MET A 57 18.21 -20.43 8.10
CA MET A 57 17.22 -21.20 8.84
C MET A 57 17.55 -22.71 8.84
N GLY A 58 18.10 -23.25 7.75
CA GLY A 58 18.59 -24.63 7.70
C GLY A 58 19.72 -24.90 8.71
N THR A 59 20.68 -23.98 8.84
CA THR A 59 21.74 -24.10 9.87
C THR A 59 21.15 -24.04 11.29
N SER A 60 20.19 -23.15 11.51
CA SER A 60 19.48 -23.01 12.79
C SER A 60 18.70 -24.28 13.15
N ALA A 61 18.07 -24.95 12.16
CA ALA A 61 17.36 -26.21 12.34
C ALA A 61 18.27 -27.32 12.88
N THR A 62 19.52 -27.37 12.42
CA THR A 62 20.52 -28.35 12.88
C THR A 62 20.90 -28.12 14.34
N THR A 63 21.08 -26.86 14.74
CA THR A 63 21.32 -26.49 16.14
C THR A 63 20.09 -26.81 16.99
N LEU A 64 18.89 -26.45 16.53
CA LEU A 64 17.65 -26.70 17.25
C LEU A 64 17.41 -28.20 17.44
N TYR A 65 17.67 -29.02 16.41
CA TYR A 65 17.63 -30.49 16.50
C TYR A 65 18.45 -31.01 17.69
N SER A 66 19.64 -30.44 17.89
CA SER A 66 20.53 -30.84 18.97
C SER A 66 20.02 -30.40 20.34
N LEU A 67 19.32 -29.26 20.41
CA LEU A 67 18.74 -28.73 21.65
C LEU A 67 17.45 -29.46 22.06
N VAL A 68 16.57 -29.79 21.11
CA VAL A 68 15.25 -30.40 21.40
C VAL A 68 15.22 -31.92 21.18
N ASN A 69 16.32 -32.50 20.68
CA ASN A 69 16.51 -33.92 20.39
C ASN A 69 15.38 -34.52 19.52
N ARG A 70 14.90 -33.75 18.54
CA ARG A 70 13.82 -34.12 17.61
C ARG A 70 14.12 -33.58 16.23
N LYS A 71 13.69 -34.31 15.18
CA LYS A 71 13.81 -33.87 13.79
C LYS A 71 13.07 -32.53 13.59
N VAL A 72 13.81 -31.50 13.21
CA VAL A 72 13.29 -30.19 12.84
C VAL A 72 13.40 -30.08 11.33
N ASN A 73 12.28 -29.80 10.65
CA ASN A 73 12.26 -29.51 9.23
C ASN A 73 11.91 -28.03 9.06
N ILE A 74 12.72 -27.30 8.31
CA ILE A 74 12.46 -25.91 7.94
C ILE A 74 12.44 -25.81 6.42
N THR A 75 11.49 -25.02 5.90
CA THR A 75 11.29 -24.76 4.47
C THR A 75 11.62 -23.33 4.12
N THR A 76 11.79 -23.03 2.83
CA THR A 76 12.03 -21.68 2.32
C THR A 76 10.95 -20.71 2.82
N PRO A 77 11.31 -19.63 3.51
CA PRO A 77 10.36 -18.61 3.92
C PRO A 77 9.89 -17.78 2.73
N GLN A 78 8.73 -17.13 2.87
CA GLN A 78 8.23 -16.15 1.91
C GLN A 78 8.68 -14.74 2.31
N VAL A 79 9.05 -13.92 1.32
CA VAL A 79 9.50 -12.55 1.52
C VAL A 79 8.41 -11.59 1.03
N SER A 80 7.89 -10.76 1.93
CA SER A 80 6.95 -9.69 1.61
C SER A 80 7.33 -8.40 2.33
N LEU A 81 6.89 -7.27 1.77
CA LEU A 81 6.98 -5.98 2.46
C LEU A 81 5.73 -5.80 3.30
N ALA A 82 5.89 -5.32 4.52
CA ALA A 82 4.80 -5.05 5.46
C ALA A 82 5.07 -3.76 6.24
N ASN A 83 4.01 -3.01 6.53
CA ASN A 83 4.08 -1.88 7.45
C ASN A 83 3.90 -2.35 8.89
N TRP A 84 4.34 -1.54 9.85
CA TRP A 84 4.24 -1.86 11.28
C TRP A 84 2.80 -2.12 11.74
N GLU A 85 1.85 -1.35 11.21
CA GLU A 85 0.42 -1.50 11.46
C GLU A 85 -0.08 -2.87 11.00
N THR A 86 0.26 -3.26 9.76
CA THR A 86 -0.08 -4.57 9.18
C THR A 86 0.46 -5.73 10.01
N VAL A 87 1.73 -5.67 10.43
CA VAL A 87 2.34 -6.72 11.27
C VAL A 87 1.64 -6.83 12.63
N THR A 88 1.22 -5.71 13.21
CA THR A 88 0.53 -5.71 14.51
C THR A 88 -0.88 -6.30 14.41
N GLU A 89 -1.58 -6.05 13.30
CA GLU A 89 -2.91 -6.60 13.04
C GLU A 89 -2.88 -8.09 12.69
N GLU A 90 -1.88 -8.55 11.96
CA GLU A 90 -1.78 -9.94 11.46
C GLU A 90 -1.42 -10.96 12.56
N TYR A 91 -0.76 -10.52 13.65
CA TYR A 91 -0.30 -11.40 14.73
C TYR A 91 -0.92 -11.04 16.10
N PRO A 92 -2.22 -11.32 16.32
CA PRO A 92 -2.86 -11.07 17.61
C PRO A 92 -2.32 -11.96 18.74
N ALA A 93 -2.31 -11.44 19.97
CA ALA A 93 -1.68 -12.05 21.14
C ALA A 93 -2.25 -13.43 21.55
N PRO A 94 -1.45 -14.31 22.19
CA PRO A 94 -0.07 -14.08 22.65
C PRO A 94 0.98 -14.50 21.61
N CYS A 95 1.85 -13.56 21.24
CA CYS A 95 3.01 -13.77 20.36
C CYS A 95 4.29 -13.28 21.05
N VAL A 96 5.44 -13.85 20.67
CA VAL A 96 6.77 -13.44 21.16
C VAL A 96 7.57 -12.92 19.98
N PHE A 97 7.96 -11.64 20.04
CA PHE A 97 8.87 -11.04 19.07
C PHE A 97 10.31 -11.17 19.56
N ILE A 98 11.19 -11.61 18.68
CA ILE A 98 12.62 -11.75 18.94
C ILE A 98 13.35 -10.89 17.92
N GLN A 99 14.09 -9.90 18.41
CA GLN A 99 15.03 -9.13 17.61
C GLN A 99 16.43 -9.71 17.86
N ILE A 100 17.09 -10.10 16.78
CA ILE A 100 18.43 -10.71 16.76
C ILE A 100 19.49 -9.69 16.38
#